data_AF-A0A060Z8K4-F1
#
_entry.id   AF-A0A060Z8K4-F1
#
_cell.length_a   1.000
_cell.length_b   1.000
_cell.length_c   1.000
_cell.angle_alpha   90.00
_cell.angle_beta   90.00
_cell.angle_gamma   90.00
#
_symmetry.space_group_name_H-M   'P 1'
#
loop_
_entity.id
_entity.type
_entity.pdbx_description
1 polymer ?
#
loop_
_entity_poly.entity_id
_entity_poly.type
_entity_poly.pdbx_seq_one_letter_code
_entity_poly.pdbx_strand_id
1 'polypeptide(L)'
;SPMVTLTACFNMAEATKSKAEVLSAGMNVSYLLDVDPVRQRSRAFYNDTNKGARRLLSTVELRKERTCFNHSVYMTQCVIDTLSPIIIQLVFSQSESQQEGLIAILNTDSPTQAVVEVPFEKNCKENETCLAELEVDFNFITSTLLVVDQSYFNVTIRLSNHGDDSFNTSLTLLYPPGLSFSMMHLLKSTRRTVFSCGGLEGEMDRTTCSVSLPVYRSKTTAVFTSKFHILNTYDWKDTMEMTVIGLR
;
A
#
# COMPACT_ATOMS: atom_id res chain seq x y z
N SER A 1 -20.84 -6.59 -0.35
CA SER A 1 -20.66 -6.91 1.09
C SER A 1 -19.62 -6.00 1.71
N PRO A 2 -19.77 -5.61 2.97
CA PRO A 2 -18.76 -4.82 3.67
C PRO A 2 -17.46 -5.62 3.82
N MET A 3 -16.34 -4.92 3.75
CA MET A 3 -15.02 -5.48 4.04
C MET A 3 -14.87 -5.72 5.55
N VAL A 4 -15.34 -4.78 6.36
CA VAL A 4 -15.29 -4.86 7.82
C VAL A 4 -16.50 -4.14 8.43
N THR A 5 -16.94 -4.64 9.58
CA THR A 5 -17.89 -3.94 10.45
C THR A 5 -17.12 -3.27 11.58
N LEU A 6 -17.19 -1.96 11.63
CA LEU A 6 -16.62 -1.14 12.69
C LEU A 6 -17.66 -0.92 13.79
N THR A 7 -17.26 -1.05 15.05
CA THR A 7 -18.11 -0.69 16.20
C THR A 7 -17.47 0.46 16.95
N ALA A 8 -18.09 1.65 16.91
CA ALA A 8 -17.68 2.81 17.68
C ALA A 8 -18.39 2.78 19.04
N CYS A 9 -17.66 2.72 20.14
CA CYS A 9 -18.21 2.70 21.50
C CYS A 9 -17.78 3.94 22.29
N PHE A 10 -18.74 4.55 22.97
CA PHE A 10 -18.53 5.67 23.88
C PHE A 10 -18.78 5.20 25.31
N ASN A 11 -17.81 5.46 26.19
CA ASN A 11 -17.97 5.27 27.62
C ASN A 11 -18.15 6.63 28.29
N MET A 12 -19.28 6.81 28.97
CA MET A 12 -19.63 8.04 29.66
C MET A 12 -19.51 7.82 31.17
N ALA A 13 -18.69 8.64 31.82
CA ALA A 13 -18.52 8.65 33.27
C ALA A 13 -18.59 10.09 33.79
N GLU A 14 -19.28 10.30 34.90
CA GLU A 14 -19.38 11.61 35.53
C GLU A 14 -18.05 11.93 36.26
N ALA A 15 -17.42 13.04 35.91
CA ALA A 15 -16.19 13.50 36.57
C ALA A 15 -16.47 14.26 37.87
N THR A 16 -17.62 14.95 37.94
CA THR A 16 -18.09 15.68 39.12
C THR A 16 -18.95 14.78 39.99
N LYS A 17 -18.90 14.88 41.31
CA LYS A 17 -19.88 14.22 42.20
C LYS A 17 -21.10 15.12 42.36
N SER A 18 -21.88 15.33 41.30
CA SER A 18 -23.05 16.19 41.41
C SER A 18 -24.16 15.49 42.23
N LYS A 19 -25.03 16.28 42.87
CA LYS A 19 -26.14 15.77 43.72
C LYS A 19 -27.37 15.35 42.91
N ALA A 20 -27.34 15.52 41.59
CA ALA A 20 -28.41 15.11 40.69
C ALA A 20 -27.95 13.86 39.92
N GLU A 21 -28.87 12.95 39.58
CA GLU A 21 -28.57 11.80 38.73
C GLU A 21 -28.18 12.26 37.31
N VAL A 22 -26.96 12.74 37.10
CA VAL A 22 -26.48 13.25 35.79
C VAL A 22 -26.47 12.15 34.72
N LEU A 23 -26.37 10.88 35.11
CA LEU A 23 -26.56 9.74 34.21
C LEU A 23 -27.98 9.68 33.59
N SER A 24 -28.97 10.38 34.15
CA SER A 24 -30.30 10.50 33.55
C SER A 24 -30.40 11.62 32.50
N ALA A 25 -29.48 12.59 32.55
CA ALA A 25 -29.36 13.68 31.59
C ALA A 25 -28.38 13.27 30.48
N GLY A 26 -28.92 12.74 29.38
CA GLY A 26 -28.11 12.30 28.25
C GLY A 26 -27.23 13.41 27.65
N MET A 27 -26.11 13.04 27.04
CA MET A 27 -25.18 13.95 26.38
C MET A 27 -25.18 13.74 24.86
N ASN A 28 -25.38 14.80 24.08
CA ASN A 28 -25.27 14.72 22.62
C ASN A 28 -23.81 14.87 22.18
N VAL A 29 -23.32 13.86 21.47
CA VAL A 29 -21.97 13.81 20.91
C VAL A 29 -22.07 13.73 19.39
N SER A 30 -21.30 14.58 18.72
CA SER A 30 -21.04 14.47 17.28
C SER A 30 -19.68 13.84 17.08
N TYR A 31 -19.61 12.80 16.23
CA TYR A 31 -18.35 12.17 15.88
C TYR A 31 -18.19 12.04 14.36
N LEU A 32 -16.96 12.28 13.93
CA LEU A 32 -16.49 12.13 12.57
C LEU A 32 -15.66 10.85 12.49
N LEU A 33 -16.05 9.98 11.58
CA LEU A 33 -15.28 8.83 11.14
C LEU A 33 -14.64 9.14 9.79
N ASP A 34 -13.31 9.12 9.69
CA ASP A 34 -12.55 9.29 8.45
C ASP A 34 -11.76 8.00 8.15
N VAL A 35 -12.02 7.39 6.99
CA VAL A 35 -11.33 6.18 6.55
C VAL A 35 -10.22 6.51 5.54
N ASP A 36 -9.05 5.93 5.77
CA ASP A 36 -7.81 6.14 5.02
C ASP A 36 -7.39 7.63 4.92
N PRO A 37 -7.42 8.41 6.03
CA PRO A 37 -7.29 9.87 5.99
C PRO A 37 -5.92 10.35 5.47
N VAL A 38 -4.88 9.53 5.63
CA VAL A 38 -3.49 9.82 5.21
C VAL A 38 -3.34 9.87 3.69
N ARG A 39 -4.26 9.26 2.94
CA ARG A 39 -4.15 9.13 1.48
C ARG A 39 -5.04 10.13 0.74
N GLN A 40 -4.50 10.67 -0.35
CA GLN A 40 -5.26 11.50 -1.29
C GLN A 40 -6.38 10.71 -1.98
N ARG A 41 -6.12 9.44 -2.31
CA ARG A 41 -7.11 8.50 -2.84
C ARG A 41 -7.35 7.41 -1.81
N SER A 42 -8.48 7.49 -1.10
CA SER A 42 -8.88 6.48 -0.12
C SER A 42 -9.11 5.12 -0.78
N ARG A 43 -8.73 4.05 -0.10
CA ARG A 43 -8.98 2.65 -0.51
C ARG A 43 -10.35 2.15 -0.06
N ALA A 44 -10.95 2.77 0.95
CA ALA A 44 -12.19 2.35 1.58
C ALA A 44 -13.17 3.51 1.85
N PHE A 45 -14.45 3.17 2.00
CA PHE A 45 -15.58 4.11 2.03
C PHE A 45 -16.72 3.59 2.91
N TYR A 46 -17.56 4.47 3.45
CA TYR A 46 -18.75 4.11 4.24
C TYR A 46 -20.00 3.83 3.38
N ASN A 47 -19.88 3.95 2.05
CA ASN A 47 -20.95 3.66 1.10
C ASN A 47 -20.38 2.81 -0.05
N ASP A 48 -21.09 1.76 -0.45
CA ASP A 48 -20.68 0.84 -1.52
C ASP A 48 -20.83 1.44 -2.93
N THR A 49 -21.76 2.39 -3.10
CA THR A 49 -22.05 3.07 -4.38
C THR A 49 -21.35 4.43 -4.49
N ASN A 50 -21.14 5.12 -3.37
CA ASN A 50 -20.55 6.46 -3.36
C ASN A 50 -19.08 6.46 -2.85
N LYS A 51 -18.13 6.44 -3.80
CA LYS A 51 -16.68 6.57 -3.54
C LYS A 51 -16.24 7.95 -2.98
N GLY A 52 -17.16 8.90 -2.79
CA GLY A 52 -16.90 10.15 -2.07
C GLY A 52 -17.09 10.05 -0.56
N ALA A 53 -17.77 9.01 -0.07
CA ALA A 53 -18.17 8.85 1.33
C ALA A 53 -17.05 8.27 2.22
N ARG A 54 -15.83 8.83 2.15
CA ARG A 54 -14.73 8.44 3.06
C ARG A 54 -14.90 8.99 4.48
N ARG A 55 -15.74 10.02 4.62
CA ARG A 55 -16.08 10.66 5.90
C ARG A 55 -17.54 10.40 6.23
N LEU A 56 -17.80 10.05 7.48
CA LEU A 56 -19.13 9.90 8.03
C LEU A 56 -19.24 10.73 9.30
N LEU A 57 -20.14 11.72 9.29
CA LEU A 57 -20.51 12.49 10.47
C LEU A 57 -21.77 11.88 11.07
N SER A 58 -21.80 11.71 12.39
CA SER A 58 -22.96 11.19 13.12
C SER A 58 -23.13 11.94 14.43
N THR A 59 -24.38 12.24 14.78
CA THR A 59 -24.74 12.85 16.06
C THR A 59 -25.62 11.87 16.82
N VAL A 60 -25.23 11.56 18.05
CA VAL A 60 -25.87 10.54 18.89
C VAL A 60 -26.05 11.05 20.31
N GLU A 61 -27.08 10.56 20.98
CA GLU A 61 -27.31 10.84 22.40
C GLU A 61 -26.76 9.68 23.25
N LEU A 62 -25.90 10.00 24.20
CA LEU A 62 -25.32 9.07 25.16
C LEU A 62 -26.13 9.13 26.46
N ARG A 63 -26.86 8.05 26.78
CA ARG A 63 -27.65 7.96 28.03
C ARG A 63 -27.18 6.88 28.99
N LYS A 64 -26.32 5.98 28.53
CA LYS A 64 -25.82 4.84 29.30
C LYS A 64 -24.33 4.99 29.50
N GLU A 65 -23.80 4.31 30.52
CA GLU A 65 -22.36 4.23 30.76
C GLU A 65 -21.60 3.78 29.51
N ARG A 66 -22.14 2.83 28.73
CA ARG A 66 -21.58 2.41 27.45
C ARG A 66 -22.64 2.38 26.35
N THR A 67 -22.37 3.07 25.25
CA THR A 67 -23.23 3.08 24.05
C THR A 67 -22.37 2.82 22.81
N CYS A 68 -22.81 1.92 21.93
CA CYS A 68 -22.04 1.52 20.75
C CYS A 68 -22.87 1.62 19.46
N PHE A 69 -22.21 1.94 18.36
CA PHE A 69 -22.80 2.10 17.03
C PHE A 69 -22.00 1.32 16.00
N ASN A 70 -22.69 0.61 15.12
CA ASN A 70 -22.06 -0.18 14.06
C ASN A 70 -22.03 0.57 12.74
N HIS A 71 -20.92 0.46 12.03
CA HIS A 71 -20.69 1.06 10.73
C HIS A 71 -20.11 0.02 9.77
N SER A 72 -20.60 0.04 8.54
CA SER A 72 -20.10 -0.82 7.47
C SER A 72 -19.07 -0.07 6.65
N VAL A 73 -17.90 -0.66 6.45
CA VAL A 73 -16.84 -0.11 5.60
C VAL A 73 -16.69 -1.00 4.38
N TYR A 74 -16.64 -0.39 3.21
CA TYR A 74 -16.51 -1.03 1.90
C TYR A 74 -15.18 -0.69 1.27
N MET A 75 -14.61 -1.65 0.54
CA MET A 75 -13.35 -1.47 -0.18
C MET A 75 -13.59 -1.51 -1.69
N THR A 76 -12.81 -0.75 -2.44
CA THR A 76 -12.82 -0.85 -3.90
C THR A 76 -12.24 -2.18 -4.37
N GLN A 77 -12.75 -2.71 -5.50
CA GLN A 77 -12.30 -4.00 -6.03
C GLN A 77 -10.83 -3.99 -6.51
N CYS A 78 -10.26 -2.82 -6.80
CA CYS A 78 -8.90 -2.66 -7.31
C CYS A 78 -8.12 -1.67 -6.45
N VAL A 79 -7.63 -2.14 -5.31
CA VAL A 79 -6.72 -1.39 -4.44
C VAL A 79 -5.27 -1.72 -4.84
N ILE A 80 -4.47 -0.68 -5.10
CA ILE A 80 -3.07 -0.84 -5.45
C ILE A 80 -2.26 -1.16 -4.19
N ASP A 81 -2.31 -0.29 -3.18
CA ASP A 81 -1.57 -0.49 -1.93
C ASP A 81 -2.32 -1.44 -0.99
N THR A 82 -1.89 -2.70 -1.00
CA THR A 82 -2.35 -3.79 -0.14
C THR A 82 -1.30 -4.18 0.91
N LEU A 83 -0.28 -3.31 1.14
CA LEU A 83 0.78 -3.57 2.10
C LEU A 83 0.56 -2.80 3.40
N SER A 84 0.23 -1.53 3.28
CA SER A 84 -0.04 -0.66 4.44
C SER A 84 -1.47 -0.88 4.96
N PRO A 85 -1.70 -0.85 6.28
CA PRO A 85 -3.04 -0.99 6.84
C PRO A 85 -3.95 0.16 6.39
N ILE A 86 -5.26 -0.09 6.36
CA ILE A 86 -6.27 0.97 6.24
C ILE A 86 -6.46 1.59 7.63
N ILE A 87 -6.20 2.88 7.74
CA ILE A 87 -6.38 3.63 9.00
C ILE A 87 -7.82 4.14 9.08
N ILE A 88 -8.49 3.91 10.21
CA ILE A 88 -9.80 4.49 10.51
C ILE A 88 -9.63 5.40 11.72
N GLN A 89 -9.92 6.68 11.54
CA GLN A 89 -9.83 7.69 12.60
C GLN A 89 -11.23 8.12 13.01
N LEU A 90 -11.47 8.12 14.32
CA LEU A 90 -12.63 8.72 14.96
C LEU A 90 -12.18 9.99 15.68
N VAL A 91 -12.92 11.08 15.49
CA VAL A 91 -12.80 12.31 16.28
C VAL A 91 -14.19 12.71 16.75
N PHE A 92 -14.38 13.02 18.03
CA PHE A 92 -15.69 13.43 18.55
C PHE A 92 -15.64 14.72 19.38
N SER A 93 -16.78 15.39 19.45
CA SER A 93 -16.99 16.59 20.24
C SER A 93 -18.41 16.62 20.79
N GLN A 94 -18.65 17.42 21.81
CA GLN A 94 -20.02 17.72 22.24
C GLN A 94 -20.75 18.51 21.14
N SER A 95 -22.02 18.19 20.90
CA SER A 95 -22.83 18.87 19.88
C SER A 95 -23.17 20.30 20.30
N GLU A 96 -23.00 21.26 19.38
CA GLU A 96 -23.26 22.69 19.62
C GLU A 96 -24.72 22.99 20.01
N SER A 97 -25.66 22.18 19.50
CA SER A 97 -27.11 22.31 19.77
C SER A 97 -27.53 22.13 21.23
N GLN A 98 -26.62 21.73 22.12
CA GLN A 98 -26.87 21.64 23.56
C GLN A 98 -26.28 22.80 24.38
N GLN A 99 -25.58 23.76 23.79
CA GLN A 99 -24.88 24.81 24.55
C GLN A 99 -25.82 25.75 25.33
N GLU A 100 -27.08 25.91 24.91
CA GLU A 100 -28.08 26.68 25.65
C GLU A 100 -28.84 25.77 26.65
N GLY A 101 -28.54 25.91 27.95
CA GLY A 101 -29.22 25.18 29.04
C GLY A 101 -28.55 23.89 29.54
N LEU A 102 -27.23 23.75 29.33
CA LEU A 102 -26.43 22.56 29.63
C LEU A 102 -26.60 21.99 31.05
N ILE A 103 -26.91 20.70 31.14
CA ILE A 103 -26.88 19.90 32.39
C ILE A 103 -25.51 19.17 32.55
N ALA A 104 -24.79 18.91 31.45
CA ALA A 104 -23.49 18.25 31.45
C ALA A 104 -22.59 18.74 30.30
N ILE A 105 -21.28 18.81 30.52
CA ILE A 105 -20.27 19.27 29.54
C ILE A 105 -19.18 18.21 29.39
N LEU A 106 -18.70 18.02 28.17
CA LEU A 106 -17.57 17.12 27.91
C LEU A 106 -16.30 17.69 28.55
N ASN A 107 -15.63 16.88 29.39
CA ASN A 107 -14.36 17.27 30.00
C ASN A 107 -13.29 17.51 28.91
N THR A 108 -12.65 18.67 28.94
CA THR A 108 -11.60 19.08 28.00
C THR A 108 -10.38 18.16 27.99
N ASP A 109 -10.13 17.45 29.09
CA ASP A 109 -9.03 16.48 29.21
C ASP A 109 -9.38 15.08 28.67
N SER A 110 -10.62 14.88 28.19
CA SER A 110 -11.04 13.59 27.64
C SER A 110 -10.34 13.30 26.31
N PRO A 111 -9.87 12.07 26.08
CA PRO A 111 -9.37 11.68 24.78
C PRO A 111 -10.52 11.65 23.76
N THR A 112 -10.52 12.60 22.84
CA THR A 112 -11.58 12.78 21.82
C THR A 112 -11.29 12.07 20.51
N GLN A 113 -10.18 11.34 20.44
CA GLN A 113 -9.71 10.69 19.23
C GLN A 113 -9.43 9.20 19.46
N ALA A 114 -9.75 8.38 18.47
CA ALA A 114 -9.37 6.98 18.43
C ALA A 114 -8.94 6.62 17.01
N VAL A 115 -7.95 5.72 16.90
CA VAL A 115 -7.43 5.22 15.63
C VAL A 115 -7.41 3.70 15.66
N VAL A 116 -7.88 3.08 14.59
CA VAL A 116 -7.83 1.64 14.38
C VAL A 116 -7.18 1.35 13.04
N GLU A 117 -6.37 0.31 12.99
CA GLU A 117 -5.73 -0.18 11.78
C GLU A 117 -6.40 -1.48 11.32
N VAL A 118 -6.76 -1.54 10.04
CA VAL A 118 -7.24 -2.77 9.39
C VAL A 118 -6.13 -3.29 8.47
N PRO A 119 -5.37 -4.32 8.89
CA PRO A 119 -4.30 -4.86 8.07
C PRO A 119 -4.85 -5.67 6.88
N PHE A 120 -4.07 -5.71 5.80
CA PHE A 120 -4.32 -6.65 4.71
C PHE A 120 -3.78 -8.03 5.07
N GLU A 121 -4.51 -9.07 4.66
CA GLU A 121 -4.05 -10.44 4.77
C GLU A 121 -2.78 -10.64 3.93
N LYS A 122 -1.73 -11.15 4.57
CA LYS A 122 -0.48 -11.54 3.92
C LYS A 122 -0.48 -13.04 3.75
N ASN A 123 -0.33 -13.52 2.52
CA ASN A 123 -0.22 -14.94 2.23
C ASN A 123 1.20 -15.42 2.51
N CYS A 124 1.50 -15.60 3.79
CA CYS A 124 2.76 -16.11 4.29
C CYS A 124 2.46 -17.35 5.14
N LYS A 125 3.44 -18.23 5.32
CA LYS A 125 3.24 -19.40 6.20
C LYS A 125 2.85 -18.93 7.61
N GLU A 126 1.93 -19.64 8.25
CA GLU A 126 1.36 -19.24 9.55
C GLU A 126 2.46 -18.96 10.60
N ASN A 127 2.32 -17.85 11.32
CA ASN A 127 3.14 -17.41 12.45
C ASN A 127 4.59 -16.97 12.15
N GLU A 128 4.96 -16.75 10.88
CA GLU A 128 6.32 -16.32 10.51
C GLU A 128 6.33 -15.06 9.63
N THR A 129 7.43 -14.30 9.69
CA THR A 129 7.71 -13.21 8.75
C THR A 129 7.77 -13.76 7.33
N CYS A 130 7.13 -13.10 6.36
CA CYS A 130 7.13 -13.53 4.97
C CYS A 130 8.55 -13.69 4.41
N LEU A 131 8.92 -14.93 4.07
CA LEU A 131 10.23 -15.26 3.50
C LEU A 131 10.08 -15.51 2.01
N ALA A 132 10.29 -14.46 1.22
CA ALA A 132 10.38 -14.57 -0.23
C ALA A 132 11.75 -15.14 -0.64
N GLU A 133 11.73 -16.09 -1.57
CA GLU A 133 12.92 -16.72 -2.14
C GLU A 133 12.98 -16.37 -3.61
N LEU A 134 13.61 -15.23 -3.91
CA LEU A 134 13.76 -14.75 -5.28
C LEU A 134 14.99 -15.37 -5.94
N GLU A 135 14.78 -16.06 -7.04
CA GLU A 135 15.82 -16.55 -7.94
C GLU A 135 15.81 -15.70 -9.21
N VAL A 136 16.98 -15.16 -9.56
CA VAL A 136 17.20 -14.45 -10.82
C VAL A 136 18.19 -15.24 -11.65
N ASP A 137 17.79 -15.53 -12.88
CA ASP A 137 18.64 -16.13 -13.90
C ASP A 137 18.56 -15.25 -15.15
N PHE A 138 19.65 -15.11 -15.89
CA PHE A 138 19.65 -14.33 -17.12
C PHE A 138 20.61 -14.91 -18.14
N ASN A 139 20.29 -14.68 -19.41
CA ASN A 139 21.13 -15.10 -20.52
C ASN A 139 21.13 -14.04 -21.63
N PHE A 140 22.25 -13.93 -22.32
CA PHE A 140 22.35 -13.15 -23.54
C PHE A 140 21.76 -13.93 -24.69
N ILE A 141 20.92 -13.29 -25.52
CA ILE A 141 20.36 -13.96 -26.70
C ILE A 141 21.47 -14.31 -27.70
N THR A 142 22.49 -13.44 -27.79
CA THR A 142 23.71 -13.65 -28.57
C THR A 142 24.92 -13.56 -27.66
N SER A 143 25.83 -14.53 -27.76
CA SER A 143 27.09 -14.54 -26.99
C SER A 143 28.11 -13.50 -27.48
N THR A 144 27.85 -12.89 -28.64
CA THR A 144 28.72 -11.88 -29.26
C THR A 144 27.98 -10.55 -29.34
N LEU A 145 28.64 -9.49 -28.88
CA LEU A 145 28.16 -8.13 -29.00
C LEU A 145 28.78 -7.49 -30.24
N LEU A 146 27.96 -7.23 -31.26
CA LEU A 146 28.42 -6.60 -32.50
C LEU A 146 28.31 -5.08 -32.37
N VAL A 147 29.47 -4.42 -32.25
CA VAL A 147 29.55 -2.96 -32.12
C VAL A 147 29.50 -2.31 -33.50
N VAL A 148 28.29 -2.03 -33.97
CA VAL A 148 28.05 -1.26 -35.20
C VAL A 148 27.07 -0.12 -34.92
N ASP A 149 26.97 0.84 -35.84
CA ASP A 149 26.04 1.95 -35.67
C ASP A 149 24.58 1.47 -35.52
N GLN A 150 23.84 2.06 -34.58
CA GLN A 150 22.45 1.71 -34.24
C GLN A 150 22.22 0.23 -33.88
N SER A 151 23.22 -0.43 -33.31
CA SER A 151 23.10 -1.83 -32.88
C SER A 151 22.41 -1.96 -31.52
N TYR A 152 21.73 -3.11 -31.34
CA TYR A 152 21.00 -3.43 -30.13
C TYR A 152 21.42 -4.79 -29.58
N PHE A 153 21.34 -4.89 -28.26
CA PHE A 153 21.65 -6.08 -27.50
C PHE A 153 20.45 -6.47 -26.64
N ASN A 154 20.12 -7.76 -26.62
CA ASN A 154 18.98 -8.27 -25.88
C ASN A 154 19.40 -9.27 -24.81
N VAL A 155 18.81 -9.11 -23.63
CA VAL A 155 19.04 -9.97 -22.46
C VAL A 155 17.72 -10.58 -22.03
N THR A 156 17.67 -11.90 -21.90
CA THR A 156 16.52 -12.60 -21.33
C THR A 156 16.73 -12.75 -19.83
N ILE A 157 15.76 -12.35 -19.02
CA ILE A 157 15.83 -12.38 -17.56
C ILE A 157 14.64 -13.19 -17.03
N ARG A 158 14.91 -14.23 -16.24
CA ARG A 158 13.91 -15.01 -15.50
C ARG A 158 13.97 -14.60 -14.03
N LEU A 159 12.84 -14.16 -13.50
CA LEU A 159 12.62 -13.95 -12.07
C LEU A 159 11.62 -15.00 -11.58
N SER A 160 11.99 -15.76 -10.56
CA SER A 160 11.16 -16.76 -9.91
C SER A 160 11.06 -16.47 -8.42
N ASN A 161 9.86 -16.61 -7.85
CA ASN A 161 9.66 -16.60 -6.40
C ASN A 161 9.20 -17.98 -5.92
N HIS A 162 10.07 -18.69 -5.22
CA HIS A 162 9.79 -20.04 -4.70
C HIS A 162 9.25 -20.05 -3.27
N GLY A 163 9.43 -18.93 -2.56
CA GLY A 163 9.02 -18.74 -1.16
C GLY A 163 7.63 -18.14 -1.03
N ASP A 164 7.42 -17.36 0.04
CA ASP A 164 6.19 -16.60 0.30
C ASP A 164 6.04 -15.40 -0.66
N ASP A 165 4.93 -14.68 -0.55
CA ASP A 165 4.74 -13.42 -1.26
C ASP A 165 5.89 -12.43 -1.00
N SER A 166 6.46 -11.90 -2.08
CA SER A 166 7.53 -10.91 -2.03
C SER A 166 6.94 -9.52 -2.15
N PHE A 167 7.27 -8.63 -1.23
CA PHE A 167 6.78 -7.25 -1.24
C PHE A 167 7.79 -6.35 -1.96
N ASN A 168 7.34 -5.24 -2.53
CA ASN A 168 8.18 -4.21 -3.16
C ASN A 168 9.28 -4.73 -4.11
N THR A 169 9.00 -5.81 -4.83
CA THR A 169 10.00 -6.54 -5.60
C THR A 169 10.53 -5.71 -6.77
N SER A 170 11.84 -5.76 -6.98
CA SER A 170 12.50 -5.06 -8.09
C SER A 170 13.63 -5.88 -8.71
N LEU A 171 13.87 -5.64 -9.99
CA LEU A 171 15.04 -6.09 -10.73
C LEU A 171 15.95 -4.89 -11.00
N THR A 172 17.20 -4.95 -10.58
CA THR A 172 18.22 -3.94 -10.87
C THR A 172 19.21 -4.51 -11.88
N LEU A 173 19.33 -3.83 -13.02
CA LEU A 173 20.23 -4.16 -14.10
C LEU A 173 21.43 -3.21 -14.03
N LEU A 174 22.63 -3.78 -13.90
CA LEU A 174 23.91 -3.06 -13.88
C LEU A 174 24.69 -3.44 -15.14
N TYR A 175 25.06 -2.45 -15.93
CA TYR A 175 25.66 -2.64 -17.26
C TYR A 175 26.68 -1.55 -17.56
N PRO A 176 27.64 -1.78 -18.46
CA PRO A 176 28.68 -0.79 -18.73
C PRO A 176 28.11 0.46 -19.39
N PRO A 177 28.77 1.63 -19.26
CA PRO A 177 28.31 2.89 -19.84
C PRO A 177 28.14 2.87 -21.37
N GLY A 178 28.78 1.91 -22.05
CA GLY A 178 28.57 1.66 -23.48
C GLY A 178 27.19 1.11 -23.84
N LEU A 179 26.43 0.60 -22.86
CA LEU A 179 25.04 0.20 -23.03
C LEU A 179 24.10 1.27 -22.49
N SER A 180 22.99 1.47 -23.19
CA SER A 180 21.88 2.30 -22.73
C SER A 180 20.60 1.49 -22.74
N PHE A 181 19.90 1.44 -21.60
CA PHE A 181 18.62 0.73 -21.50
C PHE A 181 17.58 1.39 -22.41
N SER A 182 16.98 0.60 -23.31
CA SER A 182 15.94 1.08 -24.22
C SER A 182 14.55 0.71 -23.71
N MET A 183 14.28 -0.58 -23.50
CA MET A 183 12.97 -1.05 -23.07
C MET A 183 13.06 -2.48 -22.51
N MET A 184 12.09 -2.84 -21.65
CA MET A 184 11.86 -4.22 -21.23
C MET A 184 10.46 -4.68 -21.65
N HIS A 185 10.33 -5.95 -22.02
CA HIS A 185 9.07 -6.62 -22.37
C HIS A 185 8.88 -7.87 -21.53
N LEU A 186 7.65 -8.14 -21.09
CA LEU A 186 7.28 -9.42 -20.49
C LEU A 186 7.02 -10.44 -21.60
N LEU A 187 7.81 -11.52 -21.65
CA LEU A 187 7.65 -12.61 -22.61
C LEU A 187 6.65 -13.65 -22.14
N LYS A 188 6.79 -14.09 -20.88
CA LYS A 188 5.96 -15.13 -20.30
C LYS A 188 5.85 -14.94 -18.80
N SER A 189 4.70 -15.24 -18.23
CA SER A 189 4.55 -15.30 -16.78
C SER A 189 3.51 -16.35 -16.39
N THR A 190 3.71 -17.03 -15.27
CA THR A 190 2.74 -17.99 -14.71
C THR A 190 1.51 -17.31 -14.13
N ARG A 191 1.63 -16.02 -13.76
CA ARG A 191 0.53 -15.15 -13.29
C ARG A 191 0.60 -13.79 -13.97
N ARG A 192 -0.46 -12.98 -13.86
CA ARG A 192 -0.41 -11.59 -14.34
C ARG A 192 0.70 -10.84 -13.61
N THR A 193 1.71 -10.40 -14.36
CA THR A 193 2.86 -9.67 -13.85
C THR A 193 2.90 -8.31 -14.55
N VAL A 194 3.00 -7.25 -13.76
CA VAL A 194 3.21 -5.89 -14.27
C VAL A 194 4.59 -5.42 -13.85
N PHE A 195 5.18 -4.50 -14.60
CA PHE A 195 6.47 -3.94 -14.27
C PHE A 195 6.57 -2.49 -14.72
N SER A 196 7.45 -1.73 -14.08
CA SER A 196 7.78 -0.36 -14.48
C SER A 196 9.25 -0.11 -14.22
N CYS A 197 9.98 0.27 -15.27
CA CYS A 197 11.42 0.53 -15.24
C CYS A 197 11.70 2.02 -15.25
N GLY A 198 12.69 2.43 -14.46
CA GLY A 198 13.24 3.77 -14.46
C GLY A 198 14.74 3.74 -14.15
N GLY A 199 15.48 4.63 -14.80
CA GLY A 199 16.82 5.00 -14.36
C GLY A 199 16.74 6.04 -13.24
N LEU A 200 17.76 6.11 -12.41
CA LEU A 200 17.93 7.21 -11.47
C LEU A 200 18.68 8.34 -12.19
N GLU A 201 18.29 9.59 -11.95
CA GLU A 201 18.98 10.73 -12.54
C GLU A 201 20.46 10.73 -12.10
N GLY A 202 21.36 10.75 -13.08
CA GLY A 202 22.81 10.72 -12.86
C GLY A 202 23.45 9.33 -12.90
N GLU A 203 22.68 8.24 -13.01
CA GLU A 203 23.20 6.87 -13.10
C GLU A 203 22.87 6.25 -14.46
N MET A 204 23.81 6.35 -15.40
CA MET A 204 23.63 5.85 -16.76
C MET A 204 23.87 4.33 -16.89
N ASP A 205 24.58 3.75 -15.94
CA ASP A 205 25.01 2.34 -15.87
C ASP A 205 24.05 1.44 -15.07
N ARG A 206 22.91 1.99 -14.64
CA ARG A 206 21.92 1.30 -13.80
C ARG A 206 20.49 1.57 -14.24
N THR A 207 19.69 0.52 -14.33
CA THR A 207 18.23 0.61 -14.48
C THR A 207 17.55 -0.24 -13.43
N THR A 208 16.53 0.29 -12.74
CA THR A 208 15.72 -0.47 -11.80
C THR A 208 14.30 -0.62 -12.30
N CYS A 209 13.81 -1.85 -12.31
CA CYS A 209 12.47 -2.22 -12.71
C CYS A 209 11.70 -2.75 -11.52
N SER A 210 10.67 -2.03 -11.09
CA SER A 210 9.69 -2.56 -10.14
C SER A 210 8.88 -3.69 -10.78
N VAL A 211 8.58 -4.74 -10.03
CA VAL A 211 7.86 -5.93 -10.51
C VAL A 211 6.66 -6.19 -9.59
N SER A 212 5.46 -6.05 -10.16
CA SER A 212 4.16 -6.35 -9.54
C SER A 212 3.95 -5.70 -8.18
N LEU A 213 4.28 -4.40 -8.07
CA LEU A 213 4.05 -3.67 -6.83
C LEU A 213 2.56 -3.69 -6.43
N PRO A 214 2.26 -3.84 -5.12
CA PRO A 214 3.21 -3.98 -4.01
C PRO A 214 3.62 -5.44 -3.73
N VAL A 215 3.04 -6.44 -4.41
CA VAL A 215 3.23 -7.86 -4.10
C VAL A 215 3.53 -8.70 -5.36
N TYR A 216 4.75 -9.23 -5.45
CA TYR A 216 5.12 -10.29 -6.36
C TYR A 216 4.84 -11.66 -5.72
N ARG A 217 3.77 -12.31 -6.18
CA ARG A 217 3.17 -13.47 -5.51
C ARG A 217 4.09 -14.70 -5.48
N SER A 218 3.94 -15.50 -4.43
CA SER A 218 4.53 -16.84 -4.30
C SER A 218 4.25 -17.71 -5.52
N LYS A 219 5.22 -18.55 -5.89
CA LYS A 219 5.18 -19.49 -7.02
C LYS A 219 4.95 -18.80 -8.37
N THR A 220 5.31 -17.52 -8.47
CA THR A 220 5.29 -16.79 -9.73
C THR A 220 6.64 -16.90 -10.40
N THR A 221 6.65 -17.14 -11.70
CA THR A 221 7.84 -17.03 -12.54
C THR A 221 7.50 -16.14 -13.72
N ALA A 222 8.30 -15.11 -13.94
CA ALA A 222 8.18 -14.17 -15.03
C ALA A 222 9.48 -14.13 -15.82
N VAL A 223 9.37 -14.12 -17.14
CA VAL A 223 10.48 -14.03 -18.08
C VAL A 223 10.33 -12.73 -18.87
N PHE A 224 11.38 -11.93 -18.85
CA PHE A 224 11.46 -10.64 -19.50
C PHE A 224 12.54 -10.65 -20.58
N THR A 225 12.39 -9.80 -21.58
CA THR A 225 13.46 -9.42 -22.50
C THR A 225 13.75 -7.95 -22.32
N SER A 226 15.01 -7.61 -22.02
CA SER A 226 15.49 -6.25 -21.95
C SER A 226 16.34 -5.94 -23.18
N LYS A 227 16.08 -4.80 -23.80
CA LYS A 227 16.76 -4.30 -24.99
C LYS A 227 17.64 -3.11 -24.62
N PHE A 228 18.89 -3.16 -25.06
CA PHE A 228 19.89 -2.13 -24.83
C PHE A 228 20.42 -1.61 -26.16
N HIS A 229 20.59 -0.30 -26.27
CA HIS A 229 21.31 0.33 -27.36
C HIS A 229 22.82 0.26 -27.08
N ILE A 230 23.61 -0.08 -28.10
CA ILE A 230 25.07 -0.15 -28.01
C ILE A 230 25.66 1.15 -28.53
N LEU A 231 26.50 1.82 -27.72
CA LEU A 231 27.26 2.98 -28.14
C LEU A 231 28.53 2.53 -28.88
N ASN A 232 28.61 2.83 -30.18
CA ASN A 232 29.78 2.52 -31.00
C ASN A 232 31.02 3.38 -30.67
N THR A 233 30.82 4.52 -30.00
CA THR A 233 31.88 5.43 -29.56
C THR A 233 32.51 5.03 -28.23
N TYR A 234 31.95 4.03 -27.53
CA TYR A 234 32.50 3.52 -26.29
C TYR A 234 33.71 2.63 -26.57
N ASP A 235 34.73 2.71 -25.71
CA ASP A 235 35.94 1.90 -25.81
C ASP A 235 35.67 0.48 -25.26
N TRP A 236 35.18 -0.40 -26.15
CA TRP A 236 34.85 -1.78 -25.83
C TRP A 236 36.10 -2.64 -25.67
N LYS A 237 36.13 -3.44 -24.60
CA LYS A 237 37.12 -4.51 -24.40
C LYS A 237 36.63 -5.82 -25.01
N ASP A 238 37.48 -6.84 -24.99
CA ASP A 238 37.16 -8.20 -25.47
C ASP A 238 35.99 -8.86 -24.72
N THR A 239 35.70 -8.43 -23.50
CA THR A 239 34.63 -8.96 -22.65
C THR A 239 33.74 -7.87 -22.08
N MET A 240 32.45 -8.16 -21.97
CA MET A 240 31.44 -7.32 -21.33
C MET A 240 30.80 -8.07 -20.17
N GLU A 241 30.64 -7.39 -19.04
CA GLU A 241 29.95 -7.94 -17.87
C GLU A 241 28.66 -7.17 -17.61
N MET A 242 27.63 -7.89 -17.16
CA MET A 242 26.36 -7.33 -16.71
C MET A 242 25.93 -8.10 -15.45
N THR A 243 25.36 -7.39 -14.49
CA THR A 243 24.80 -8.01 -13.28
C THR A 243 23.32 -7.71 -13.21
N VAL A 244 22.51 -8.71 -12.89
CA VAL A 244 21.07 -8.56 -12.65
C VAL A 244 20.77 -9.01 -11.23
N ILE A 245 20.16 -8.12 -10.44
CA ILE A 245 19.91 -8.34 -9.02
C ILE A 245 18.40 -8.29 -8.77
N GLY A 246 17.85 -9.31 -8.11
CA GLY A 246 16.48 -9.33 -7.61
C GLY A 246 16.44 -8.91 -6.13
N LEU A 247 15.62 -7.90 -5.81
CA LEU A 247 15.44 -7.39 -4.44
C LEU A 247 13.97 -7.51 -4.00
N ARG A 248 13.77 -7.63 -2.69
CA ARG A 248 12.48 -7.64 -1.98
C ARG A 248 12.44 -6.51 -0.96
#